data_AF-A0A226D1R3-F1
#
_entry.id   AF-A0A226D1R3-F1
#
_cell.length_a   1.000
_cell.length_b   1.000
_cell.length_c   1.000
_cell.angle_alpha   90.00
_cell.angle_beta   90.00
_cell.angle_gamma   90.00
#
_symmetry.space_group_name_H-M   'P 1'
#
loop_
_entity.id
_entity.type
_entity.pdbx_description
1 polymer ?
#
loop_
_entity_poly.entity_id
_entity_poly.type
_entity_poly.pdbx_seq_one_letter_code
_entity_poly.pdbx_strand_id
1 'polypeptide(L)'
;DWYPNLDLSTSKWNTYTVIFFKACIVSTFLGYLATTWLYFVFPDMPPFPGDLFPPQIYYYYLSYLVFGLFYPCYLFMAWSTLLFALCLTFAFVACLTPVLTSDFRGDRAPAIGQNIEQLRHLENLTRVYRQVELLHKLFLENYAFMLVPVQSLVGQYGLICNYSLISQWNEMDDATKVFLLTLLVISQVTWYLFLTLSGWFYDNSVKVLKSWKALGVCHCVEVFSGIDERHVQDADSVKEM
;
A
#
# COMPACT_ATOMS: atom_id res chain seq x y z
N ASP A 1 5.65 27.17 -8.20
CA ASP A 1 6.12 25.94 -7.55
C ASP A 1 6.14 26.07 -6.06
N TRP A 2 5.28 25.35 -5.36
CA TRP A 2 5.13 25.46 -3.90
C TRP A 2 6.21 24.69 -3.12
N TYR A 3 7.01 23.88 -3.83
CA TYR A 3 8.12 23.11 -3.25
C TYR A 3 9.32 23.07 -4.20
N PRO A 4 10.01 24.21 -4.42
CA PRO A 4 11.05 24.34 -5.44
C PRO A 4 12.28 23.44 -5.20
N ASN A 5 12.43 22.89 -3.99
CA ASN A 5 13.57 22.05 -3.60
C ASN A 5 13.34 20.56 -3.85
N LEU A 6 12.12 20.11 -4.17
CA LEU A 6 11.85 18.71 -4.51
C LEU A 6 12.03 18.54 -6.02
N ASP A 7 13.27 18.60 -6.48
CA ASP A 7 13.58 18.16 -7.83
C ASP A 7 13.54 16.62 -7.87
N LEU A 8 12.33 16.11 -8.08
CA LEU A 8 12.09 14.68 -8.25
C LEU A 8 12.93 14.14 -9.42
N SER A 9 13.24 14.94 -10.44
CA SER A 9 13.95 14.43 -11.62
C SER A 9 15.39 14.02 -11.31
N THR A 10 16.06 14.67 -10.35
CA THR A 10 17.47 14.42 -10.00
C THR A 10 17.66 13.50 -8.79
N SER A 11 16.61 13.25 -8.01
CA SER A 11 16.71 12.41 -6.81
C SER A 11 16.91 10.92 -7.16
N LYS A 12 17.87 10.26 -6.49
CA LYS A 12 18.06 8.80 -6.55
C LYS A 12 16.77 8.04 -6.23
N TRP A 13 15.93 8.59 -5.33
CA TRP A 13 14.64 8.03 -4.98
C TRP A 13 13.69 7.92 -6.17
N ASN A 14 13.65 8.93 -7.03
CA ASN A 14 12.82 8.88 -8.23
C ASN A 14 13.28 7.78 -9.19
N THR A 15 14.59 7.61 -9.33
CA THR A 15 15.14 6.51 -10.15
C THR A 15 14.67 5.15 -9.62
N TYR A 16 14.76 4.91 -8.30
CA TYR A 16 14.28 3.67 -7.69
C TYR A 16 12.76 3.49 -7.84
N THR A 17 11.98 4.54 -7.63
CA THR A 17 10.52 4.51 -7.79
C THR A 17 10.10 4.21 -9.23
N VAL A 18 10.77 4.82 -10.22
CA VAL A 18 10.51 4.54 -11.65
C VAL A 18 10.88 3.11 -12.01
N ILE A 19 12.03 2.62 -11.55
CA ILE A 19 12.44 1.23 -11.76
C ILE A 19 11.42 0.28 -11.14
N PHE A 20 10.97 0.56 -9.91
CA PHE A 20 9.94 -0.20 -9.22
C PHE A 20 8.64 -0.25 -10.02
N PHE A 21 8.10 0.89 -10.47
CA PHE A 21 6.86 0.89 -11.27
C PHE A 21 7.01 0.15 -12.60
N LYS A 22 8.15 0.29 -13.28
CA LYS A 22 8.41 -0.48 -14.51
C LYS A 22 8.46 -1.99 -14.23
N ALA A 23 9.12 -2.41 -13.15
CA ALA A 23 9.17 -3.80 -12.75
C ALA A 23 7.77 -4.34 -12.41
N CYS A 24 6.96 -3.56 -11.69
CA CYS A 24 5.56 -3.90 -11.39
C CYS A 24 4.73 -4.08 -12.67
N ILE A 25 4.82 -3.16 -13.63
CA ILE A 25 4.12 -3.24 -14.92
C ILE A 25 4.52 -4.52 -15.66
N VAL A 26 5.81 -4.76 -15.84
CA VAL A 26 6.32 -5.95 -16.54
C VAL A 26 5.87 -7.23 -15.83
N SER A 27 5.96 -7.26 -14.51
CA SER A 27 5.53 -8.41 -13.70
C SER A 27 4.04 -8.70 -13.86
N THR A 28 3.18 -7.68 -13.92
CA THR A 28 1.74 -7.87 -14.10
C THR A 28 1.40 -8.41 -15.48
N PHE A 29 2.01 -7.88 -16.54
CA PHE A 29 1.80 -8.41 -17.88
C PHE A 29 2.34 -9.83 -18.03
N LEU A 30 3.52 -10.12 -17.48
CA LEU A 30 4.08 -11.47 -17.50
C LEU A 30 3.20 -12.45 -16.72
N GLY A 31 2.72 -12.05 -15.54
CA GLY A 31 1.81 -12.83 -14.72
C GLY A 31 0.49 -13.11 -15.45
N TYR A 32 -0.09 -12.11 -16.12
CA TYR A 32 -1.29 -12.27 -16.93
C TYR A 32 -1.11 -13.24 -18.10
N LEU A 33 -0.01 -13.09 -18.85
CA LEU A 33 0.28 -13.99 -19.97
C LEU A 33 0.51 -15.41 -19.48
N ALA A 34 1.23 -15.59 -18.37
CA ALA A 34 1.49 -16.89 -17.79
C ALA A 34 0.21 -17.56 -17.25
N THR A 35 -0.65 -16.83 -16.54
CA THR A 35 -1.92 -17.40 -16.02
C THR A 35 -2.90 -17.72 -17.14
N THR A 36 -2.99 -16.86 -18.16
CA THR A 36 -3.80 -17.12 -19.35
C THR A 36 -3.30 -18.37 -20.07
N TRP A 37 -1.98 -18.48 -20.29
CA TRP A 37 -1.37 -19.67 -20.87
C TRP A 37 -1.65 -20.93 -20.05
N LEU A 38 -1.44 -20.88 -18.73
CA LEU A 38 -1.71 -22.01 -17.84
C LEU A 38 -3.17 -22.45 -17.85
N TYR A 39 -4.12 -21.51 -17.90
CA TYR A 39 -5.55 -21.83 -18.00
C TYR A 39 -5.87 -22.62 -19.27
N PHE A 40 -5.25 -22.26 -20.40
CA PHE A 40 -5.49 -22.94 -21.68
C PHE A 40 -4.78 -24.29 -21.81
N VAL A 41 -3.63 -24.46 -21.17
CA VAL A 41 -2.85 -25.71 -21.24
C VAL A 41 -3.30 -26.72 -20.17
N PHE A 42 -3.68 -26.26 -18.98
CA PHE A 42 -4.02 -27.09 -17.83
C PHE A 42 -5.35 -26.63 -17.19
N PRO A 43 -6.49 -26.80 -17.87
CA PRO A 43 -7.79 -26.27 -17.43
C PRO A 43 -8.30 -26.88 -16.11
N ASP A 44 -7.88 -28.10 -15.81
CA ASP A 44 -8.28 -28.86 -14.62
C ASP A 44 -7.29 -28.64 -13.44
N MET A 45 -6.29 -27.78 -13.62
CA MET A 45 -5.36 -27.44 -12.54
C MET A 45 -6.00 -26.43 -11.59
N PRO A 46 -6.04 -26.67 -10.27
CA PRO A 46 -6.43 -25.64 -9.31
C PRO A 46 -5.54 -24.38 -9.45
N PRO A 47 -6.10 -23.16 -9.36
CA PRO A 47 -7.45 -22.79 -8.93
C PRO A 47 -8.45 -22.60 -10.07
N PHE A 48 -8.20 -23.14 -11.27
CA PHE A 48 -9.08 -22.95 -12.40
C PHE A 48 -10.42 -23.69 -12.22
N PRO A 49 -11.55 -23.11 -12.66
CA PRO A 49 -12.88 -23.69 -12.45
C PRO A 49 -13.18 -24.88 -13.37
N GLY A 50 -12.19 -25.51 -14.02
CA GLY A 50 -12.40 -26.59 -14.99
C GLY A 50 -13.23 -27.74 -14.43
N ASP A 51 -12.91 -28.15 -13.20
CA ASP A 51 -13.58 -29.24 -12.49
C ASP A 51 -15.04 -28.95 -12.09
N LEU A 52 -15.49 -27.68 -12.14
CA LEU A 52 -16.85 -27.30 -11.78
C LEU A 52 -17.87 -27.58 -12.89
N PHE A 53 -17.42 -27.85 -14.11
CA PHE A 53 -18.29 -28.07 -15.26
C PHE A 53 -18.62 -29.55 -15.45
N PRO A 54 -19.89 -29.93 -15.66
CA PRO A 54 -20.26 -31.32 -15.90
C PRO A 54 -19.70 -31.83 -17.25
N PRO A 55 -19.12 -33.05 -17.32
CA PRO A 55 -18.36 -33.53 -18.48
C PRO A 55 -19.18 -33.91 -19.73
N GLN A 56 -20.50 -33.67 -19.77
CA GLN A 56 -21.42 -34.43 -20.62
C GLN A 56 -21.97 -33.74 -21.89
N ILE A 57 -21.52 -32.54 -22.31
CA ILE A 57 -22.17 -31.84 -23.45
C ILE A 57 -21.23 -31.02 -24.33
N TYR A 58 -21.49 -30.92 -25.65
CA TYR A 58 -20.83 -30.03 -26.63
C TYR A 58 -20.78 -28.54 -26.19
N TYR A 59 -21.73 -28.09 -25.36
CA TYR A 59 -21.70 -26.77 -24.72
C TYR A 59 -20.50 -26.56 -23.80
N TYR A 60 -19.81 -27.63 -23.40
CA TYR A 60 -18.61 -27.59 -22.58
C TYR A 60 -17.50 -26.77 -23.23
N TYR A 61 -17.21 -26.97 -24.52
CA TYR A 61 -16.12 -26.26 -25.18
C TYR A 61 -16.40 -24.75 -25.34
N LEU A 62 -17.64 -24.39 -25.71
CA LEU A 62 -18.04 -22.99 -25.80
C LEU A 62 -18.03 -22.31 -24.43
N SER A 63 -18.57 -22.99 -23.40
CA SER A 63 -18.58 -22.47 -22.02
C SER A 63 -17.15 -22.30 -21.51
N TYR A 64 -16.28 -23.28 -21.75
CA TYR A 64 -14.86 -23.23 -21.42
C TYR A 64 -14.17 -22.02 -22.06
N LEU A 65 -14.37 -21.77 -23.36
CA LEU A 65 -13.79 -20.60 -24.03
C LEU A 65 -14.33 -19.27 -23.47
N VAL A 66 -15.63 -19.19 -23.18
CA VAL A 66 -16.25 -18.00 -22.60
C VAL A 66 -15.67 -17.74 -21.20
N PHE A 67 -15.67 -18.73 -20.31
CA PHE A 67 -15.07 -18.61 -18.99
C PHE A 67 -13.57 -18.35 -19.06
N GLY A 68 -12.87 -18.96 -20.00
CA GLY A 68 -11.44 -18.75 -20.24
C GLY A 68 -11.09 -17.38 -20.78
N LEU A 69 -12.04 -16.65 -21.37
CA LEU A 69 -11.86 -15.25 -21.71
C LEU A 69 -12.13 -14.35 -20.50
N PHE A 70 -13.22 -14.61 -19.77
CA PHE A 70 -13.64 -13.75 -18.66
C PHE A 70 -12.77 -13.91 -17.40
N TYR A 71 -12.35 -15.13 -17.08
CA TYR A 71 -11.63 -15.45 -15.86
C TYR A 71 -10.23 -14.81 -15.79
N PRO A 72 -9.34 -14.93 -16.81
CA PRO A 72 -8.06 -14.23 -16.81
C PRO A 72 -8.22 -12.72 -16.84
N CYS A 73 -9.25 -12.19 -17.53
CA CYS A 73 -9.58 -10.76 -17.49
C CYS A 73 -9.96 -10.31 -16.08
N TYR A 74 -10.80 -11.08 -15.38
CA TYR A 74 -11.16 -10.81 -13.99
C TYR A 74 -9.94 -10.85 -13.06
N LEU A 75 -9.11 -11.89 -13.18
CA LEU A 75 -7.86 -11.98 -12.42
C LEU A 75 -6.93 -10.80 -12.71
N PHE A 76 -6.81 -10.39 -13.98
CA PHE A 76 -6.01 -9.22 -14.36
C PHE A 76 -6.55 -7.94 -13.72
N MET A 77 -7.87 -7.72 -13.73
CA MET A 77 -8.49 -6.57 -13.07
C MET A 77 -8.22 -6.57 -11.56
N ALA A 78 -8.38 -7.72 -10.90
CA ALA A 78 -8.10 -7.86 -9.48
C ALA A 78 -6.61 -7.58 -9.16
N TRP A 79 -5.69 -8.24 -9.88
CA TRP A 79 -4.25 -8.08 -9.69
C TRP A 79 -3.75 -6.66 -10.00
N SER A 80 -4.22 -6.06 -11.09
CA SER A 80 -3.86 -4.68 -11.45
C SER A 80 -4.39 -3.67 -10.42
N THR A 81 -5.58 -3.87 -9.89
CA THR A 81 -6.14 -3.01 -8.82
C THR A 81 -5.30 -3.09 -7.54
N LEU A 82 -4.94 -4.31 -7.11
CA LEU A 82 -4.07 -4.51 -5.94
C LEU A 82 -2.69 -3.89 -6.15
N LEU A 83 -2.08 -4.13 -7.33
CA LEU A 83 -0.78 -3.56 -7.65
C LEU A 83 -0.84 -2.02 -7.71
N PHE A 84 -1.89 -1.46 -8.29
CA PHE A 84 -2.09 -0.02 -8.35
C PHE A 84 -2.19 0.58 -6.94
N ALA A 85 -2.95 -0.04 -6.03
CA ALA A 85 -3.01 0.37 -4.64
C ALA A 85 -1.63 0.31 -3.94
N LEU A 86 -0.86 -0.77 -4.16
CA LEU A 86 0.51 -0.89 -3.66
C LEU A 86 1.42 0.21 -4.22
N CYS A 87 1.32 0.50 -5.52
CA CYS A 87 2.10 1.55 -6.17
C CYS A 87 1.74 2.94 -5.62
N LEU A 88 0.47 3.23 -5.41
CA LEU A 88 0.00 4.47 -4.79
C LEU A 88 0.53 4.61 -3.36
N THR A 89 0.46 3.53 -2.56
CA THR A 89 1.00 3.51 -1.19
C THR A 89 2.51 3.76 -1.19
N PHE A 90 3.24 3.10 -2.08
CA PHE A 90 4.69 3.28 -2.19
C PHE A 90 5.05 4.70 -2.64
N ALA A 91 4.34 5.26 -3.64
CA ALA A 91 4.52 6.64 -4.08
C ALA A 91 4.27 7.62 -2.92
N PHE A 92 3.19 7.42 -2.18
CA PHE A 92 2.83 8.24 -1.04
C PHE A 92 3.91 8.22 0.04
N VAL A 93 4.38 7.03 0.45
CA VAL A 93 5.48 6.89 1.42
C VAL A 93 6.76 7.52 0.90
N ALA A 94 7.15 7.24 -0.34
CA ALA A 94 8.37 7.78 -0.94
C ALA A 94 8.37 9.31 -1.01
N CYS A 95 7.21 9.93 -1.30
CA CYS A 95 7.06 11.38 -1.32
C CYS A 95 7.06 11.99 0.09
N LEU A 96 6.45 11.35 1.08
CA LEU A 96 6.36 11.89 2.44
C LEU A 96 7.61 11.65 3.28
N THR A 97 8.36 10.59 3.03
CA THR A 97 9.61 10.28 3.73
C THR A 97 10.59 11.46 3.79
N PRO A 98 10.98 12.12 2.68
CA PRO A 98 11.89 13.26 2.75
C PRO A 98 11.28 14.44 3.53
N VAL A 99 9.99 14.72 3.30
CA VAL A 99 9.26 15.81 3.97
C VAL A 99 9.26 15.62 5.48
N LEU A 100 8.93 14.42 5.96
CA LEU A 100 8.88 14.11 7.39
C LEU A 100 10.25 14.00 8.04
N THR A 101 11.24 13.45 7.35
CA THR A 101 12.55 13.15 7.96
C THR A 101 13.53 14.32 7.90
N SER A 102 13.36 15.22 6.94
CA SER A 102 14.31 16.31 6.68
C SER A 102 13.64 17.66 6.85
N ASP A 103 12.56 17.90 6.12
CA ASP A 103 12.05 19.27 5.94
C ASP A 103 11.23 19.77 7.13
N PHE A 104 10.41 18.89 7.72
CA PHE A 104 9.63 19.23 8.91
C PHE A 104 10.41 19.09 10.22
N ARG A 105 11.60 18.49 10.21
CA ARG A 105 12.38 18.34 11.44
C ARG A 105 13.09 19.65 11.79
N GLY A 106 12.60 20.29 12.85
CA GLY A 106 13.21 21.51 13.40
C GLY A 106 14.57 21.30 14.05
N ASP A 107 14.86 20.07 14.49
CA ASP A 107 16.08 19.70 15.19
C ASP A 107 17.27 19.40 14.26
N ARG A 108 17.06 19.33 12.95
CA ARG A 108 18.12 19.07 11.98
C ARG A 108 18.56 20.36 11.30
N ALA A 109 19.87 20.52 11.08
CA ALA A 109 20.37 21.56 10.20
C ALA A 109 19.90 21.29 8.76
N PRO A 110 19.53 22.33 7.99
CA PRO A 110 19.16 22.17 6.59
C PRO A 110 20.34 21.61 5.79
N ALA A 111 20.06 20.82 4.75
CA ALA A 111 21.12 20.35 3.87
C ALA A 111 21.79 21.55 3.17
N ILE A 112 23.11 21.45 2.93
CA ILE A 112 23.88 22.51 2.28
C ILE A 112 23.25 22.83 0.92
N GLY A 113 22.88 24.10 0.71
CA GLY A 113 22.30 24.59 -0.54
C GLY A 113 20.77 24.57 -0.63
N GLN A 114 20.06 24.06 0.39
CA GLN A 114 18.59 24.15 0.42
C GLN A 114 18.13 25.43 1.11
N ASN A 115 17.31 26.22 0.41
CA ASN A 115 16.74 27.46 0.94
C ASN A 115 15.51 27.16 1.84
N ILE A 116 15.73 26.40 2.92
CA ILE A 116 14.69 25.90 3.83
C ILE A 116 14.13 27.01 4.74
N GLU A 117 14.81 28.15 4.86
CA GLU A 117 14.38 29.26 5.71
C GLU A 117 12.96 29.72 5.38
N GLN A 118 12.59 29.76 4.09
CA GLN A 118 11.23 30.13 3.68
C GLN A 118 10.17 29.12 4.14
N LEU A 119 10.50 27.81 4.12
CA LEU A 119 9.59 26.74 4.58
C LEU A 119 9.48 26.71 6.10
N ARG A 120 10.56 27.10 6.81
CA ARG A 120 10.60 27.16 8.29
C ARG A 120 9.87 28.37 8.88
N HIS A 121 9.41 29.30 8.05
CA HIS A 121 8.45 30.29 8.54
C HIS A 121 7.20 29.59 9.07
N LEU A 122 6.79 29.98 10.28
CA LEU A 122 5.72 29.35 11.04
C LEU A 122 4.42 29.17 10.22
N GLU A 123 4.04 30.20 9.47
CA GLU A 123 2.83 30.21 8.65
C GLU A 123 2.90 29.19 7.50
N ASN A 124 4.04 29.11 6.82
CA ASN A 124 4.24 28.17 5.72
C ASN A 124 4.32 26.73 6.23
N LEU A 125 5.06 26.50 7.33
CA LEU A 125 5.25 25.19 7.93
C LEU A 125 3.91 24.58 8.37
N THR A 126 3.11 25.35 9.09
CA THR A 126 1.78 24.91 9.57
C THR A 126 0.82 24.65 8.41
N ARG A 127 0.83 25.50 7.38
CA ARG A 127 0.04 25.30 6.16
C ARG A 127 0.40 24.01 5.43
N VAL A 128 1.69 23.77 5.16
CA VAL A 128 2.14 22.56 4.45
C VAL A 128 1.88 21.30 5.27
N TYR A 129 2.10 21.37 6.59
CA TYR A 129 1.78 20.26 7.47
C TYR A 129 0.30 19.93 7.48
N ARG A 130 -0.60 20.93 7.55
CA ARG A 130 -2.05 20.69 7.50
C ARG A 130 -2.46 20.05 6.17
N GLN A 131 -1.83 20.41 5.06
CA GLN A 131 -2.06 19.75 3.77
C GLN A 131 -1.62 18.29 3.79
N VAL A 132 -0.44 17.99 4.32
CA VAL A 132 0.06 16.61 4.48
C VAL A 132 -0.82 15.81 5.43
N GLU A 133 -1.26 16.41 6.53
CA GLU A 133 -2.16 15.80 7.51
C GLU A 133 -3.50 15.44 6.86
N LEU A 134 -4.12 16.37 6.10
CA LEU A 134 -5.37 16.12 5.38
C LEU A 134 -5.20 15.01 4.33
N LEU A 135 -4.11 15.02 3.58
CA LEU A 135 -3.81 13.98 2.61
C LEU A 135 -3.63 12.61 3.28
N HIS A 136 -2.94 12.56 4.41
CA HIS A 136 -2.74 11.33 5.18
C HIS A 136 -4.05 10.84 5.82
N LYS A 137 -4.90 11.73 6.33
CA LYS A 137 -6.24 11.37 6.83
C LYS A 137 -7.11 10.78 5.73
N LEU A 138 -7.14 11.41 4.55
CA LEU A 138 -7.86 10.89 3.38
C LEU A 138 -7.31 9.51 2.96
N PHE A 139 -5.99 9.34 2.98
CA PHE A 139 -5.36 8.05 2.72
C PHE A 139 -5.79 7.00 3.75
N LEU A 140 -5.70 7.31 5.04
CA LEU A 140 -6.11 6.38 6.11
C LEU A 140 -7.60 6.05 6.07
N GLU A 141 -8.48 7.00 5.75
CA GLU A 141 -9.91 6.75 5.65
C GLU A 141 -10.22 5.68 4.59
N ASN A 142 -9.55 5.76 3.43
CA ASN A 142 -9.70 4.76 2.37
C ASN A 142 -9.06 3.40 2.75
N TYR A 143 -7.90 3.41 3.40
CA TYR A 143 -7.16 2.19 3.71
C TYR A 143 -7.61 1.49 4.99
N ALA A 144 -8.18 2.20 5.97
CA ALA A 144 -8.57 1.64 7.26
C ALA A 144 -9.63 0.54 7.11
N PHE A 145 -10.62 0.76 6.23
CA PHE A 145 -11.66 -0.24 5.94
C PHE A 145 -11.10 -1.49 5.25
N MET A 146 -10.06 -1.32 4.42
CA MET A 146 -9.40 -2.43 3.71
C MET A 146 -8.40 -3.18 4.57
N LEU A 147 -7.83 -2.53 5.59
CA LEU A 147 -6.74 -3.09 6.39
C LEU A 147 -7.16 -4.36 7.15
N VAL A 148 -8.33 -4.35 7.79
CA VAL A 148 -8.82 -5.50 8.57
C VAL A 148 -9.11 -6.72 7.68
N PRO A 149 -9.84 -6.59 6.56
CA PRO A 149 -9.99 -7.68 5.59
C PRO A 149 -8.65 -8.19 5.05
N VAL A 150 -7.72 -7.30 4.68
CA VAL A 150 -6.40 -7.72 4.15
C VAL A 150 -5.60 -8.47 5.20
N GLN A 151 -5.55 -8.00 6.45
CA GLN A 151 -4.91 -8.69 7.56
C GLN A 151 -5.50 -10.10 7.76
N SER A 152 -6.84 -10.22 7.71
CA SER A 152 -7.53 -11.49 7.83
C SER A 152 -7.16 -12.43 6.67
N LEU A 153 -7.19 -11.93 5.43
CA LEU A 153 -6.84 -12.70 4.24
C LEU A 153 -5.40 -13.19 4.27
N VAL A 154 -4.43 -12.34 4.61
CA VAL A 154 -3.01 -12.73 4.74
C VAL A 154 -2.83 -13.79 5.83
N GLY A 155 -3.52 -13.65 6.96
CA GLY A 155 -3.49 -14.63 8.05
C GLY A 155 -4.07 -15.98 7.64
N GLN A 156 -5.29 -15.98 7.08
CA GLN A 156 -5.97 -17.18 6.61
C GLN A 156 -5.19 -17.87 5.49
N TYR A 157 -4.66 -17.10 4.54
CA TYR A 157 -3.81 -17.63 3.47
C TYR A 157 -2.58 -18.33 4.03
N GLY A 158 -1.89 -17.70 5.00
CA GLY A 158 -0.75 -18.30 5.68
C GLY A 158 -1.12 -19.60 6.42
N LEU A 159 -2.28 -19.64 7.07
CA LEU A 159 -2.77 -20.86 7.74
C LEU A 159 -3.08 -21.98 6.74
N ILE A 160 -3.74 -21.66 5.62
CA ILE A 160 -4.05 -22.64 4.56
C ILE A 160 -2.76 -23.22 3.98
N CYS A 161 -1.79 -22.38 3.61
CA CYS A 161 -0.51 -22.85 3.08
C CYS A 161 0.23 -23.76 4.08
N ASN A 162 0.28 -23.37 5.36
CA ASN A 162 0.91 -24.19 6.41
C ASN A 162 0.18 -25.52 6.61
N TYR A 163 -1.16 -25.50 6.68
CA TYR A 163 -1.95 -26.71 6.84
C TYR A 163 -1.78 -27.66 5.65
N SER A 164 -1.86 -27.17 4.42
CA SER A 164 -1.63 -27.99 3.22
C SER A 164 -0.23 -28.60 3.20
N LEU A 165 0.80 -27.80 3.53
CA LEU A 165 2.17 -28.29 3.61
C LEU A 165 2.33 -29.39 4.69
N ILE A 166 1.72 -29.25 5.86
CA ILE A 166 1.84 -30.24 6.95
C ILE A 166 1.03 -31.50 6.65
N SER A 167 -0.21 -31.35 6.18
CA SER A 167 -1.14 -32.46 5.99
C SER A 167 -0.83 -33.31 4.76
N GLN A 168 -0.36 -32.69 3.67
CA GLN A 168 -0.15 -33.35 2.38
C GLN A 168 1.31 -33.37 1.94
N TRP A 169 2.26 -33.16 2.86
CA TRP A 169 3.70 -33.07 2.54
C TRP A 169 4.22 -34.23 1.67
N ASN A 170 3.79 -35.46 1.96
CA ASN A 170 4.28 -36.66 1.28
C ASN A 170 3.57 -36.91 -0.06
N GLU A 171 2.38 -36.35 -0.25
CA GLU A 171 1.55 -36.54 -1.45
C GLU A 171 1.78 -35.45 -2.49
N MET A 172 2.20 -34.26 -2.06
CA MET A 172 2.52 -33.15 -2.95
C MET A 172 3.80 -33.42 -3.75
N ASP A 173 3.83 -32.93 -4.98
CA ASP A 173 5.04 -32.84 -5.78
C ASP A 173 6.00 -31.78 -5.20
N ASP A 174 7.30 -31.95 -5.48
CA ASP A 174 8.32 -31.07 -4.92
C ASP A 174 8.21 -29.62 -5.45
N ALA A 175 7.71 -29.43 -6.68
CA ALA A 175 7.54 -28.09 -7.23
C ALA A 175 6.43 -27.33 -6.50
N THR A 176 5.29 -27.96 -6.21
CA THR A 176 4.21 -27.35 -5.43
C THR A 176 4.64 -27.06 -4.00
N LYS A 177 5.45 -27.92 -3.36
CA LYS A 177 6.02 -27.64 -2.02
C LYS A 177 6.85 -26.36 -2.03
N VAL A 178 7.81 -26.26 -2.96
CA VAL A 178 8.68 -25.09 -3.09
C VAL A 178 7.87 -23.84 -3.40
N PHE A 179 6.85 -23.96 -4.26
CA PHE A 179 5.95 -22.86 -4.59
C PHE A 179 5.16 -22.35 -3.37
N LEU A 180 4.49 -23.24 -2.63
CA LEU A 180 3.74 -22.86 -1.43
C LEU A 180 4.64 -22.27 -0.35
N LEU A 181 5.82 -22.85 -0.12
CA LEU A 181 6.81 -22.30 0.83
C LEU A 181 7.24 -20.89 0.42
N THR A 182 7.53 -20.70 -0.87
CA THR A 182 7.95 -19.40 -1.40
C THR A 182 6.85 -18.35 -1.24
N LEU A 183 5.60 -18.68 -1.57
CA LEU A 183 4.47 -17.76 -1.40
C LEU A 183 4.17 -17.46 0.07
N LEU A 184 4.30 -18.45 0.96
CA LEU A 184 4.18 -18.24 2.39
C LEU A 184 5.23 -17.24 2.88
N VAL A 185 6.51 -17.42 2.51
CA VAL A 185 7.58 -16.49 2.91
C VAL A 185 7.35 -15.09 2.33
N ILE A 186 7.06 -14.98 1.04
CA ILE A 186 6.85 -13.68 0.37
C ILE A 186 5.67 -12.93 1.00
N SER A 187 4.54 -13.60 1.23
CA SER A 187 3.36 -12.95 1.83
C SER A 187 3.64 -12.43 3.23
N GLN A 188 4.30 -13.21 4.09
CA GLN A 188 4.66 -12.80 5.45
C GLN A 188 5.68 -11.65 5.46
N VAL A 189 6.73 -11.74 4.63
CA VAL A 189 7.74 -10.67 4.51
C VAL A 189 7.09 -9.37 4.03
N THR A 190 6.23 -9.44 3.00
CA THR A 190 5.54 -8.28 2.46
C THR A 190 4.66 -7.62 3.52
N TRP A 191 3.90 -8.41 4.27
CA TRP A 191 3.05 -7.91 5.34
C TRP A 191 3.84 -7.29 6.50
N TYR A 192 4.92 -7.96 6.93
CA TYR A 192 5.83 -7.45 7.94
C TYR A 192 6.46 -6.10 7.54
N LEU A 193 6.92 -5.96 6.29
CA LEU A 193 7.47 -4.71 5.77
C LEU A 193 6.42 -3.60 5.78
N PHE A 194 5.18 -3.90 5.37
CA PHE A 194 4.08 -2.94 5.41
C PHE A 194 3.81 -2.41 6.83
N LEU A 195 3.73 -3.30 7.82
CA LEU A 195 3.54 -2.92 9.22
C LEU A 195 4.73 -2.11 9.76
N THR A 196 5.95 -2.51 9.41
CA THR A 196 7.19 -1.82 9.83
C THR A 196 7.25 -0.41 9.25
N LEU A 197 6.92 -0.23 7.96
CA LEU A 197 6.85 1.09 7.33
C LEU A 197 5.78 1.97 7.97
N SER A 198 4.63 1.40 8.31
CA SER A 198 3.54 2.11 8.99
C SER A 198 3.96 2.59 10.39
N GLY A 199 4.59 1.72 11.19
CA GLY A 199 5.14 2.08 12.50
C GLY A 199 6.25 3.13 12.39
N TRP A 200 7.16 2.97 11.42
CA TRP A 200 8.20 3.96 11.14
C TRP A 200 7.62 5.33 10.78
N PHE A 201 6.56 5.37 9.96
CA PHE A 201 5.89 6.61 9.59
C PHE A 201 5.28 7.32 10.80
N TYR A 202 4.60 6.56 11.67
CA TYR A 202 4.05 7.06 12.93
C TYR A 202 5.15 7.62 13.86
N ASP A 203 6.25 6.89 14.05
CA ASP A 203 7.36 7.35 14.89
C ASP A 203 7.98 8.66 14.39
N ASN A 204 8.09 8.83 13.07
CA ASN A 204 8.65 10.05 12.48
C ASN A 204 7.67 11.23 12.61
N SER A 205 6.36 11.02 12.44
CA SER A 205 5.38 12.10 12.62
C SER A 205 5.38 12.61 14.07
N VAL A 206 5.47 11.71 15.05
CA VAL A 206 5.61 12.08 16.48
C VAL A 206 6.91 12.84 16.75
N LYS A 207 8.03 12.43 16.14
CA LYS A 207 9.32 13.13 16.28
C LYS A 207 9.28 14.54 15.68
N VAL A 208 8.63 14.71 14.53
CA VAL A 208 8.40 16.02 13.90
C VAL A 208 7.67 16.95 14.87
N LEU A 209 6.54 16.51 15.44
CA LEU A 209 5.77 17.29 16.40
C LEU A 209 6.58 17.64 17.65
N LYS A 210 7.36 16.70 18.19
CA LYS A 210 8.25 16.95 19.34
C LYS A 210 9.33 17.99 19.00
N SER A 211 9.89 17.96 17.79
CA SER A 211 10.90 18.93 17.36
C SER A 211 10.35 20.36 17.33
N TRP A 212 9.07 20.54 17.03
CA TRP A 212 8.43 21.86 17.00
C TRP A 212 8.16 22.41 18.40
N LYS A 213 7.86 21.52 19.36
CA LYS A 213 7.74 21.92 20.77
C LYS A 213 9.04 22.52 21.29
N ALA A 214 10.19 21.95 20.90
CA ALA A 214 11.50 22.46 21.27
C ALA A 214 11.83 23.84 20.66
N LEU A 215 11.23 24.19 19.52
CA LEU A 215 11.39 25.49 18.86
C LEU A 215 10.51 26.60 19.46
N GLY A 216 9.72 26.33 20.51
CA GLY A 216 8.80 27.32 21.10
C GLY A 216 7.56 27.61 20.26
N VAL A 217 7.33 26.85 19.18
CA VAL A 217 6.19 26.98 18.27
C VAL A 217 4.87 26.45 18.90
N CYS A 218 4.97 25.73 20.02
CA CYS A 218 3.86 25.02 20.64
C CYS A 218 2.68 25.92 21.05
N HIS A 219 2.92 27.20 21.39
CA HIS A 219 1.85 28.07 21.86
C HIS A 219 0.80 28.39 20.78
N CYS A 220 1.21 28.46 19.49
CA CYS A 220 0.26 28.64 18.39
C CYS A 220 -0.48 27.35 18.03
N VAL A 221 0.16 26.18 18.16
CA VAL A 221 -0.43 24.90 17.74
C VAL A 221 -1.58 24.49 18.67
N GLU A 222 -1.44 24.70 19.99
CA GLU A 222 -2.50 24.40 20.96
C GLU A 222 -3.77 25.23 20.74
N VAL A 223 -3.61 26.48 20.27
CA VAL A 223 -4.74 27.35 19.90
C VAL A 223 -5.51 26.75 18.72
N PHE A 224 -4.83 26.16 17.74
CA PHE A 224 -5.49 25.54 16.59
C PHE A 224 -6.12 24.18 16.91
N SER A 225 -5.46 23.33 17.71
CA SER A 225 -6.05 22.04 18.10
C SER A 225 -7.27 22.21 19.01
N GLY A 226 -7.27 23.20 19.90
CA GLY A 226 -8.40 23.51 20.77
C GLY A 226 -9.59 24.23 20.08
N ILE A 227 -9.44 24.64 18.82
CA ILE A 227 -10.57 25.13 18.00
C ILE A 227 -11.30 23.95 17.34
N ASP A 228 -10.57 22.93 16.88
CA ASP A 228 -11.15 21.73 16.26
C ASP A 228 -12.02 20.94 17.26
N GLU A 229 -11.57 20.79 18.51
CA GLU A 229 -12.35 20.07 19.55
C GLU A 229 -13.66 20.77 19.94
N ARG A 230 -13.70 22.11 19.93
CA ARG A 230 -14.93 22.86 20.24
C ARG A 230 -16.00 22.71 19.16
N HIS A 231 -15.59 22.66 17.89
CA HIS A 231 -16.53 22.45 16.79
C HIS A 231 -17.08 21.03 16.72
N VAL A 232 -16.32 20.02 17.17
CA VAL A 232 -16.82 18.64 17.25
C VAL A 232 -17.85 18.48 18.37
N GLN A 233 -17.62 19.10 19.54
CA GLN A 233 -18.60 19.08 20.64
C GLN A 233 -19.92 19.79 20.27
N ASP A 234 -19.85 20.92 19.56
CA ASP A 234 -21.06 21.61 19.08
C ASP A 234 -21.83 20.76 18.06
N ALA A 235 -21.15 20.03 17.17
CA ALA A 235 -21.79 19.18 16.16
C ALA A 235 -22.52 17.96 16.75
N ASP A 236 -22.00 17.38 17.83
CA ASP A 236 -22.66 16.26 18.52
C ASP A 236 -23.88 16.73 19.32
N SER A 237 -23.85 17.94 19.89
CA SER A 237 -25.01 18.51 20.61
C SER A 237 -26.23 18.78 19.71
N VAL A 238 -26.03 18.99 18.41
CA VAL A 238 -27.12 19.24 17.43
C VAL A 238 -27.81 17.94 17.00
N LYS A 239 -27.18 16.77 17.18
CA LYS A 239 -27.79 15.46 16.86
C LYS A 239 -28.69 14.90 17.97
N GLU A 240 -28.69 15.53 19.15
CA GLU A 240 -29.51 15.12 20.30
C GLU A 240 -30.81 15.92 20.47
N MET A 241 -31.14 16.80 19.50
CA MET A 241 -32.45 17.48 19.38
C MET A 241 -33.28 16.90 18.24
#